data_AF-A0A7C4V0C7-F1
#
_entry.id   AF-A0A7C4V0C7-F1
#
_cell.length_a   1.000
_cell.length_b   1.000
_cell.length_c   1.000
_cell.angle_alpha   90.00
_cell.angle_beta   90.00
_cell.angle_gamma   90.00
#
_symmetry.space_group_name_H-M   'P 1'
#
loop_
_entity.id
_entity.type
_entity.pdbx_description
1 polymer ?
#
loop_
_entity_poly.entity_id
_entity_poly.type
_entity_poly.pdbx_seq_one_letter_code
_entity_poly.pdbx_strand_id
1 'polypeptide(L)'
;MAGSNQVVRVLAWSEFTEPKDVYPKGIHGALADFLNTQEGITAKTACLDDPGQGVPEDVLANTDVLIWFGHVRHHDVSDEAVARVVRHVKERGMGYLPLHSSHFARPLQALTGTSCAWRTYVEDGKSGYIKVMMPHHPIAEGVSDFTIPKEEWYGEPFDIPVPDAVVFAGLYCDGRELARDGICFNIGNGRVFYFRPGHETFPIYNMPEVQRIIRNAVMWLAKRT
;
A
#
# COMPACT_ATOMS: atom_id res chain seq x y z
N MET A 1 2.66 29.26 12.41
CA MET A 1 1.23 29.08 12.76
C MET A 1 1.02 27.60 12.98
N ALA A 2 0.52 27.22 14.16
CA ALA A 2 0.17 25.83 14.45
C ALA A 2 -0.96 25.42 13.51
N GLY A 3 -0.62 24.65 12.47
CA GLY A 3 -1.64 24.03 11.61
C GLY A 3 -2.49 23.15 12.51
N SER A 4 -3.80 23.34 12.43
CA SER A 4 -4.80 22.49 13.08
C SER A 4 -4.36 21.03 13.02
N ASN A 5 -4.35 20.34 14.16
CA ASN A 5 -4.04 18.92 14.29
C ASN A 5 -5.17 18.11 13.61
N GLN A 6 -5.22 18.18 12.27
CA GLN A 6 -6.30 17.61 11.48
C GLN A 6 -6.05 16.10 11.39
N VAL A 7 -6.99 15.34 11.95
CA VAL A 7 -6.96 13.88 11.93
C VAL A 7 -6.95 13.41 10.47
N VAL A 8 -5.98 12.58 10.11
CA VAL A 8 -5.87 11.96 8.78
C VAL A 8 -6.95 10.88 8.64
N ARG A 9 -7.80 11.01 7.62
CA ARG A 9 -8.87 10.06 7.32
C ARG A 9 -8.37 9.01 6.33
N VAL A 10 -8.33 7.77 6.77
CA VAL A 10 -7.86 6.64 5.98
C VAL A 10 -9.03 5.76 5.57
N LEU A 11 -9.05 5.34 4.31
CA LEU A 11 -9.88 4.24 3.85
C LEU A 11 -8.98 3.04 3.55
N ALA A 12 -9.09 1.99 4.34
CA ALA A 12 -8.45 0.71 4.07
C ALA A 12 -9.39 -0.14 3.20
N TRP A 13 -9.02 -0.33 1.95
CA TRP A 13 -9.78 -1.10 0.98
C TRP A 13 -9.15 -2.47 0.77
N SER A 14 -9.96 -3.53 0.75
CA SER A 14 -9.52 -4.87 0.34
C SER A 14 -10.49 -5.51 -0.65
N GLU A 15 -9.99 -6.34 -1.56
CA GLU A 15 -10.87 -7.24 -2.34
C GLU A 15 -11.54 -8.32 -1.48
N PHE A 16 -11.05 -8.51 -0.26
CA PHE A 16 -11.60 -9.36 0.79
C PHE A 16 -11.62 -10.88 0.49
N THR A 17 -10.56 -11.37 -0.15
CA THR A 17 -10.35 -12.78 -0.51
C THR A 17 -9.37 -13.52 0.40
N GLU A 18 -8.86 -12.85 1.44
CA GLU A 18 -7.81 -13.37 2.31
C GLU A 18 -8.31 -14.52 3.21
N PRO A 19 -7.43 -15.47 3.59
CA PRO A 19 -7.80 -16.54 4.52
C PRO A 19 -8.23 -15.99 5.88
N LYS A 20 -9.43 -16.37 6.33
CA LYS A 20 -10.02 -15.88 7.60
C LYS A 20 -9.28 -16.37 8.85
N ASP A 21 -8.54 -17.47 8.75
CA ASP A 21 -7.68 -17.98 9.82
C ASP A 21 -6.43 -17.12 10.03
N VAL A 22 -5.98 -16.39 9.00
CA VAL A 22 -4.88 -15.42 9.08
C VAL A 22 -5.42 -14.01 9.36
N TYR A 23 -6.44 -13.59 8.61
CA TYR A 23 -7.08 -12.28 8.70
C TYR A 23 -8.60 -12.42 8.93
N PRO A 24 -9.06 -12.59 10.19
CA PRO A 24 -10.48 -12.81 10.49
C PRO A 24 -11.42 -11.69 10.06
N LYS A 25 -10.91 -10.46 9.96
CA LYS A 25 -11.62 -9.27 9.48
C LYS A 25 -11.08 -8.78 8.11
N GLY A 26 -10.31 -9.61 7.42
CA GLY A 26 -9.56 -9.25 6.21
C GLY A 26 -8.36 -8.33 6.51
N ILE A 27 -7.50 -8.11 5.51
CA ILE A 27 -6.31 -7.26 5.66
C ILE A 27 -6.73 -5.83 5.99
N HIS A 28 -7.72 -5.29 5.26
CA HIS A 28 -8.29 -3.98 5.53
C HIS A 28 -8.76 -3.81 7.00
N GLY A 29 -9.37 -4.82 7.61
CA GLY A 29 -9.73 -4.82 9.03
C GLY A 29 -8.51 -4.78 9.95
N ALA A 30 -7.48 -5.59 9.69
CA ALA A 30 -6.23 -5.57 10.48
C ALA A 30 -5.52 -4.20 10.40
N LEU A 31 -5.48 -3.60 9.20
CA LEU A 31 -4.92 -2.27 8.97
C LEU A 31 -5.73 -1.19 9.69
N ALA A 32 -7.06 -1.20 9.57
CA ALA A 32 -7.91 -0.22 10.21
C ALA A 32 -7.87 -0.33 11.74
N ASP A 33 -7.89 -1.53 12.30
CA ASP A 33 -7.79 -1.77 13.75
C ASP A 33 -6.48 -1.18 14.29
N PHE A 34 -5.33 -1.46 13.65
CA PHE A 34 -4.04 -0.89 14.04
C PHE A 34 -3.99 0.64 13.88
N LEU A 35 -4.42 1.16 12.73
CA LEU A 35 -4.33 2.60 12.43
C LEU A 35 -5.22 3.43 13.37
N ASN A 36 -6.36 2.90 13.81
CA ASN A 36 -7.22 3.56 14.79
C ASN A 36 -6.62 3.60 16.21
N THR A 37 -5.54 2.84 16.51
CA THR A 37 -4.79 3.00 17.76
C THR A 37 -3.75 4.11 17.69
N GLN A 38 -3.54 4.71 16.51
CA GLN A 38 -2.51 5.73 16.29
C GLN A 38 -3.11 7.13 16.45
N GLU A 39 -2.45 7.97 17.24
CA GLU A 39 -2.86 9.36 17.41
C GLU A 39 -2.83 10.11 16.06
N GLY A 40 -3.88 10.90 15.80
CA GLY A 40 -3.98 11.71 14.59
C GLY A 40 -4.44 10.94 13.33
N ILE A 41 -4.87 9.68 13.46
CA ILE A 41 -5.40 8.88 12.36
C ILE A 41 -6.80 8.36 12.73
N THR A 42 -7.71 8.35 11.76
CA THR A 42 -8.98 7.60 11.82
C THR A 42 -9.10 6.76 10.57
N ALA A 43 -9.39 5.47 10.72
CA ALA A 43 -9.45 4.53 9.61
C ALA A 43 -10.83 3.87 9.51
N LYS A 44 -11.35 3.80 8.28
CA LYS A 44 -12.53 3.02 7.91
C LYS A 44 -12.13 1.91 6.96
N THR A 45 -12.98 0.90 6.86
CA THR A 45 -12.83 -0.22 5.93
C THR A 45 -13.81 -0.10 4.78
N ALA A 46 -13.43 -0.61 3.62
CA ALA A 46 -14.32 -0.86 2.50
C ALA A 46 -13.84 -2.08 1.71
N CYS A 47 -14.71 -2.70 0.92
CA CYS A 47 -14.33 -3.82 0.07
C CYS A 47 -14.97 -3.80 -1.32
N LEU A 48 -14.51 -4.71 -2.17
CA LEU A 48 -14.96 -4.82 -3.57
C LEU A 48 -16.48 -5.04 -3.71
N ASP A 49 -17.09 -5.78 -2.79
CA ASP A 49 -18.51 -6.14 -2.84
C ASP A 49 -19.43 -5.10 -2.15
N ASP A 50 -18.87 -4.02 -1.57
CA ASP A 50 -19.65 -2.91 -1.03
C ASP A 50 -20.32 -2.08 -2.15
N PRO A 51 -21.41 -1.33 -1.85
CA PRO A 51 -22.00 -0.40 -2.80
C PRO A 51 -20.98 0.57 -3.40
N GLY A 52 -20.99 0.74 -4.73
CA GLY A 52 -19.99 1.53 -5.43
C GLY A 52 -18.56 0.96 -5.35
N GLN A 53 -18.43 -0.34 -5.09
CA GLN A 53 -17.17 -1.08 -4.87
C GLN A 53 -16.34 -0.51 -3.73
N GLY A 54 -17.02 0.05 -2.72
CA GLY A 54 -16.38 0.62 -1.53
C GLY A 54 -15.72 1.99 -1.77
N VAL A 55 -15.76 2.52 -3.00
CA VAL A 55 -15.14 3.80 -3.37
C VAL A 55 -16.10 4.75 -4.09
N PRO A 56 -17.33 4.97 -3.61
CA PRO A 56 -18.20 6.02 -4.17
C PRO A 56 -17.62 7.42 -3.92
N GLU A 57 -18.14 8.43 -4.63
CA GLU A 57 -17.59 9.79 -4.64
C GLU A 57 -17.58 10.45 -3.26
N ASP A 58 -18.64 10.27 -2.47
CA ASP A 58 -18.77 10.82 -1.12
C ASP A 58 -17.78 10.20 -0.14
N VAL A 59 -17.47 8.91 -0.30
CA VAL A 59 -16.46 8.21 0.50
C VAL A 59 -15.06 8.72 0.16
N LEU A 60 -14.71 8.79 -1.14
CA LEU A 60 -13.39 9.27 -1.56
C LEU A 60 -13.19 10.76 -1.24
N ALA A 61 -14.22 11.60 -1.39
CA ALA A 61 -14.16 13.01 -0.98
C ALA A 61 -13.90 13.19 0.53
N ASN A 62 -14.21 12.16 1.33
CA ASN A 62 -13.94 12.12 2.76
C ASN A 62 -12.71 11.28 3.15
N THR A 63 -11.85 10.96 2.19
CA THR A 63 -10.64 10.16 2.38
C THR A 63 -9.41 10.99 2.06
N ASP A 64 -8.46 11.06 2.98
CA ASP A 64 -7.17 11.72 2.76
C ASP A 64 -6.14 10.72 2.21
N VAL A 65 -6.19 9.46 2.67
CA VAL A 65 -5.33 8.37 2.19
C VAL A 65 -6.16 7.11 1.92
N LEU A 66 -6.04 6.58 0.70
CA LEU A 66 -6.61 5.29 0.31
C LEU A 66 -5.53 4.21 0.35
N ILE A 67 -5.70 3.21 1.21
CA ILE A 67 -4.89 1.99 1.21
C ILE A 67 -5.63 0.93 0.40
N TRP A 68 -4.90 0.17 -0.42
CA TRP A 68 -5.49 -0.79 -1.34
C TRP A 68 -4.77 -2.13 -1.25
N PHE A 69 -5.52 -3.18 -0.95
CA PHE A 69 -5.11 -4.56 -1.12
C PHE A 69 -6.02 -5.26 -2.14
N GLY A 70 -5.44 -5.85 -3.18
CA GLY A 70 -6.13 -6.75 -4.12
C GLY A 70 -5.14 -7.79 -4.66
N HIS A 71 -5.65 -8.92 -5.14
CA HIS A 71 -4.89 -10.05 -5.66
C HIS A 71 -5.60 -10.71 -6.85
N VAL A 72 -6.70 -11.45 -6.64
CA VAL A 72 -7.27 -12.32 -7.68
C VAL A 72 -8.46 -11.69 -8.41
N ARG A 73 -9.03 -10.60 -7.88
CA ARG A 73 -10.23 -9.94 -8.41
C ARG A 73 -9.97 -8.54 -8.98
N HIS A 74 -8.74 -8.24 -9.40
CA HIS A 74 -8.42 -6.93 -9.98
C HIS A 74 -9.33 -6.53 -11.15
N HIS A 75 -9.70 -7.49 -12.00
CA HIS A 75 -10.55 -7.28 -13.18
C HIS A 75 -12.01 -6.95 -12.83
N ASP A 76 -12.47 -7.28 -11.62
CA ASP A 76 -13.83 -6.98 -11.16
C ASP A 76 -14.00 -5.49 -10.81
N VAL A 77 -12.91 -4.77 -10.51
CA VAL A 77 -12.95 -3.34 -10.21
C VAL A 77 -13.37 -2.60 -11.48
N SER A 78 -14.49 -1.88 -11.46
CA SER A 78 -15.07 -1.24 -12.64
C SER A 78 -14.24 -0.06 -13.14
N ASP A 79 -14.37 0.25 -14.44
CA ASP A 79 -13.73 1.42 -15.05
C ASP A 79 -14.13 2.73 -14.36
N GLU A 80 -15.37 2.82 -13.90
CA GLU A 80 -15.88 3.99 -13.19
C GLU A 80 -15.18 4.16 -11.83
N ALA A 81 -15.02 3.07 -11.05
CA ALA A 81 -14.29 3.09 -9.79
C ALA A 81 -12.81 3.47 -10.00
N VAL A 82 -12.17 2.90 -11.02
CA VAL A 82 -10.79 3.23 -11.40
C VAL A 82 -10.65 4.72 -11.74
N ALA A 83 -11.50 5.23 -12.62
CA ALA A 83 -11.48 6.64 -13.04
C ALA A 83 -11.69 7.58 -11.83
N ARG A 84 -12.57 7.20 -10.89
CA ARG A 84 -12.81 7.96 -9.68
C ARG A 84 -11.59 8.02 -8.78
N VAL A 85 -10.97 6.87 -8.47
CA VAL A 85 -9.74 6.81 -7.67
C VAL A 85 -8.62 7.62 -8.31
N VAL A 86 -8.39 7.45 -9.61
CA VAL A 86 -7.37 8.19 -10.37
C VAL A 86 -7.60 9.70 -10.26
N ARG A 87 -8.84 10.17 -10.41
CA ARG A 87 -9.20 11.59 -10.28
C ARG A 87 -8.90 12.13 -8.89
N HIS A 88 -9.28 11.41 -7.83
CA HIS A 88 -9.02 11.85 -6.45
C HIS A 88 -7.52 11.91 -6.15
N VAL A 89 -6.72 10.97 -6.64
CA VAL A 89 -5.26 11.02 -6.50
C VAL A 89 -4.68 12.21 -7.30
N LYS A 90 -4.94 12.27 -8.62
CA LYS A 90 -4.30 13.26 -9.50
C LYS A 90 -4.75 14.69 -9.24
N GLU A 91 -6.03 14.93 -9.03
CA GLU A 91 -6.60 16.28 -9.00
C GLU A 91 -6.81 16.78 -7.57
N ARG A 92 -7.29 15.93 -6.66
CA ARG A 92 -7.60 16.31 -5.27
C ARG A 92 -6.42 16.12 -4.31
N GLY A 93 -5.38 15.40 -4.75
CA GLY A 93 -4.19 15.12 -3.95
C GLY A 93 -4.44 14.10 -2.85
N MET A 94 -5.39 13.17 -3.04
CA MET A 94 -5.55 12.01 -2.16
C MET A 94 -4.30 11.14 -2.22
N GLY A 95 -3.78 10.74 -1.07
CA GLY A 95 -2.68 9.79 -0.98
C GLY A 95 -3.13 8.36 -1.34
N TYR A 96 -2.25 7.58 -1.98
CA TYR A 96 -2.55 6.21 -2.38
C TYR A 96 -1.46 5.22 -1.93
N LEU A 97 -1.86 4.15 -1.25
CA LEU A 97 -0.98 3.10 -0.72
C LEU A 97 -1.41 1.73 -1.26
N PRO A 98 -1.01 1.36 -2.49
CA PRO A 98 -1.16 0.00 -2.98
C PRO A 98 -0.18 -0.94 -2.28
N LEU A 99 -0.69 -2.06 -1.80
CA LEU A 99 0.08 -3.06 -1.05
C LEU A 99 0.21 -4.37 -1.82
N HIS A 100 1.41 -4.94 -1.80
CA HIS A 100 1.71 -6.29 -2.26
C HIS A 100 1.22 -6.59 -3.68
N SER A 101 0.34 -7.57 -3.86
CA SER A 101 -0.27 -7.99 -5.12
C SER A 101 -1.04 -6.87 -5.83
N SER A 102 -1.34 -5.78 -5.12
CA SER A 102 -1.88 -4.54 -5.71
C SER A 102 -0.95 -3.85 -6.71
N HIS A 103 0.24 -4.40 -7.00
CA HIS A 103 0.97 -4.00 -8.20
C HIS A 103 0.09 -4.16 -9.46
N PHE A 104 -0.79 -5.16 -9.52
CA PHE A 104 -1.78 -5.31 -10.60
C PHE A 104 -3.13 -4.63 -10.34
N ALA A 105 -3.26 -3.82 -9.30
CA ALA A 105 -4.48 -3.05 -9.08
C ALA A 105 -4.71 -2.07 -10.24
N ARG A 106 -5.89 -2.14 -10.85
CA ARG A 106 -6.27 -1.29 -12.00
C ARG A 106 -6.04 0.22 -11.75
N PRO A 107 -6.30 0.79 -10.54
CA PRO A 107 -5.96 2.18 -10.26
C PRO A 107 -4.45 2.47 -10.32
N LEU A 108 -3.60 1.55 -9.84
CA LEU A 108 -2.14 1.76 -9.88
C LEU A 108 -1.61 1.76 -11.32
N GLN A 109 -2.06 0.80 -12.14
CA GLN A 109 -1.71 0.75 -13.57
C GLN A 109 -2.17 2.02 -14.30
N ALA A 110 -3.39 2.50 -14.02
CA ALA A 110 -3.91 3.73 -14.61
C ALA A 110 -3.18 5.01 -14.14
N LEU A 111 -2.69 5.01 -12.90
CA LEU A 111 -1.89 6.13 -12.36
C LEU A 111 -0.50 6.18 -12.97
N THR A 112 0.17 5.03 -13.10
CA THR A 112 1.55 4.92 -13.58
C THR A 112 1.68 4.89 -15.10
N GLY A 113 0.63 4.45 -15.81
CA GLY A 113 0.66 4.25 -17.26
C GLY A 113 1.52 3.06 -17.70
N THR A 114 1.78 2.10 -16.80
CA THR A 114 2.61 0.91 -17.04
C THR A 114 1.86 -0.37 -16.68
N SER A 115 2.41 -1.54 -17.05
CA SER A 115 1.76 -2.80 -16.68
C SER A 115 1.86 -3.11 -15.19
N CYS A 116 2.84 -2.51 -14.49
CA CYS A 116 3.16 -2.85 -13.10
C CYS A 116 3.37 -4.37 -12.93
N ALA A 117 3.97 -5.02 -13.93
CA ALA A 117 4.32 -6.43 -13.88
C ALA A 117 5.74 -6.60 -13.34
N TRP A 118 5.92 -7.53 -12.41
CA TRP A 118 7.23 -8.04 -12.03
C TRP A 118 7.68 -9.12 -13.02
N ARG A 119 8.99 -9.28 -13.20
CA ARG A 119 9.55 -10.39 -14.00
C ARG A 119 9.16 -11.74 -13.40
N THR A 120 9.20 -11.86 -12.07
CA THR A 120 8.95 -13.12 -11.38
C THR A 120 8.26 -12.87 -10.04
N TYR A 121 7.49 -13.86 -9.60
CA TYR A 121 6.98 -14.02 -8.25
C TYR A 121 7.35 -15.43 -7.76
N VAL A 122 7.64 -15.56 -6.46
CA VAL A 122 8.02 -16.83 -5.85
C VAL A 122 7.38 -16.95 -4.47
N GLU A 123 6.49 -17.93 -4.32
CA GLU A 123 5.80 -18.26 -3.08
C GLU A 123 6.41 -19.53 -2.46
N ASP A 124 7.64 -19.44 -1.95
CA ASP A 124 8.32 -20.55 -1.28
C ASP A 124 8.30 -20.46 0.24
N GLY A 125 7.65 -19.41 0.78
CA GLY A 125 7.49 -19.16 2.21
C GLY A 125 8.80 -18.93 2.95
N LYS A 126 9.90 -18.63 2.24
CA LYS A 126 11.18 -18.30 2.87
C LYS A 126 11.19 -16.87 3.39
N SER A 127 12.20 -16.57 4.18
CA SER A 127 12.40 -15.23 4.74
C SER A 127 12.89 -14.23 3.69
N GLY A 128 12.42 -12.99 3.78
CA GLY A 128 12.95 -11.84 3.06
C GLY A 128 13.66 -10.87 3.99
N TYR A 129 14.80 -10.31 3.59
CA TYR A 129 15.47 -9.25 4.34
C TYR A 129 15.11 -7.89 3.74
N ILE A 130 14.51 -7.02 4.55
CA ILE A 130 14.14 -5.66 4.16
C ILE A 130 15.22 -4.69 4.63
N LYS A 131 15.81 -3.98 3.68
CA LYS A 131 16.84 -2.97 3.89
C LYS A 131 16.27 -1.57 3.78
N VAL A 132 16.60 -0.70 4.73
CA VAL A 132 16.26 0.73 4.70
C VAL A 132 17.26 1.46 3.81
N MET A 133 16.80 1.89 2.64
CA MET A 133 17.64 2.56 1.64
C MET A 133 17.70 4.08 1.85
N MET A 134 16.65 4.65 2.45
CA MET A 134 16.55 6.09 2.74
C MET A 134 16.18 6.34 4.20
N PRO A 135 17.13 6.23 5.15
CA PRO A 135 16.85 6.29 6.59
C PRO A 135 16.30 7.64 7.07
N HIS A 136 16.49 8.71 6.31
CA HIS A 136 15.95 10.04 6.62
C HIS A 136 14.60 10.33 5.95
N HIS A 137 14.07 9.40 5.13
CA HIS A 137 12.76 9.55 4.54
C HIS A 137 11.68 9.40 5.64
N PRO A 138 10.62 10.23 5.69
CA PRO A 138 9.61 10.14 6.74
C PRO A 138 8.96 8.75 6.88
N ILE A 139 8.82 8.02 5.78
CA ILE A 139 8.29 6.64 5.79
C ILE A 139 9.20 5.69 6.61
N ALA A 140 10.51 5.90 6.59
CA ALA A 140 11.49 5.08 7.30
C ALA A 140 11.71 5.49 8.76
N GLU A 141 10.97 6.47 9.29
CA GLU A 141 11.19 7.00 10.63
C GLU A 141 10.99 5.93 11.73
N GLY A 142 12.08 5.62 12.43
CA GLY A 142 12.11 4.60 13.48
C GLY A 142 12.08 3.16 12.96
N VAL A 143 12.38 2.95 11.68
CA VAL A 143 12.48 1.64 11.05
C VAL A 143 13.97 1.33 10.83
N SER A 144 14.41 0.18 11.32
CA SER A 144 15.73 -0.39 11.01
C SER A 144 15.57 -1.53 10.01
N ASP A 145 16.67 -2.01 9.44
CA ASP A 145 16.63 -3.24 8.65
C ASP A 145 16.01 -4.39 9.46
N PHE A 146 15.21 -5.23 8.81
CA PHE A 146 14.50 -6.33 9.47
C PHE A 146 14.27 -7.52 8.53
N THR A 147 13.90 -8.65 9.11
CA THR A 147 13.59 -9.86 8.36
C THR A 147 12.10 -10.17 8.47
N ILE A 148 11.45 -10.38 7.33
CA ILE A 148 10.12 -10.96 7.27
C ILE A 148 10.30 -12.49 7.25
N PRO A 149 9.81 -13.24 8.26
CA PRO A 149 10.16 -14.65 8.42
C PRO A 149 9.65 -15.56 7.30
N LYS A 150 8.47 -15.26 6.75
CA LYS A 150 7.82 -15.99 5.67
C LYS A 150 7.08 -15.03 4.77
N GLU A 151 7.35 -15.07 3.48
CA GLU A 151 6.69 -14.21 2.52
C GLU A 151 6.74 -14.78 1.09
N GLU A 152 5.83 -14.33 0.23
CA GLU A 152 6.00 -14.38 -1.22
C GLU A 152 6.84 -13.19 -1.66
N TRP A 153 7.85 -13.38 -2.51
CA TRP A 153 8.66 -12.26 -3.01
C TRP A 153 8.58 -12.08 -4.52
N TYR A 154 8.82 -10.85 -4.97
CA TYR A 154 8.83 -10.49 -6.38
C TYR A 154 10.25 -10.11 -6.81
N GLY A 155 10.60 -10.42 -8.06
CA GLY A 155 11.93 -10.14 -8.60
C GLY A 155 11.90 -9.16 -9.77
N GLU A 156 12.87 -8.25 -9.77
CA GLU A 156 13.09 -7.27 -10.83
C GLU A 156 13.41 -7.95 -12.18
N PRO A 157 13.18 -7.30 -13.34
CA PRO A 157 12.61 -5.95 -13.49
C PRO A 157 11.13 -5.84 -13.09
N PHE A 158 10.78 -4.71 -12.49
CA PHE A 158 9.42 -4.25 -12.27
C PHE A 158 9.08 -3.17 -13.30
N ASP A 159 8.08 -3.44 -14.14
CA ASP A 159 7.62 -2.52 -15.19
C ASP A 159 6.79 -1.37 -14.59
N ILE A 160 7.50 -0.35 -14.16
CA ILE A 160 6.99 0.89 -13.56
C ILE A 160 7.78 2.08 -14.10
N PRO A 161 7.24 3.31 -14.02
CA PRO A 161 8.05 4.51 -14.24
C PRO A 161 9.20 4.57 -13.23
N VAL A 162 10.20 5.40 -13.53
CA VAL A 162 11.29 5.67 -12.59
C VAL A 162 10.68 6.25 -11.31
N PRO A 163 10.86 5.60 -10.14
CA PRO A 163 10.30 6.09 -8.89
C PRO A 163 11.08 7.33 -8.40
N ASP A 164 10.38 8.24 -7.73
CA ASP A 164 10.99 9.43 -7.13
C ASP A 164 11.90 9.07 -5.94
N ALA A 165 11.57 7.98 -5.24
CA ALA A 165 12.35 7.45 -4.14
C ALA A 165 12.18 5.93 -4.04
N VAL A 166 13.25 5.24 -3.65
CA VAL A 166 13.23 3.83 -3.23
C VAL A 166 13.59 3.83 -1.74
N VAL A 167 12.58 3.76 -0.88
CA VAL A 167 12.73 3.85 0.57
C VAL A 167 13.20 2.53 1.17
N PHE A 168 12.69 1.41 0.64
CA PHE A 168 13.05 0.07 1.07
C PHE A 168 13.42 -0.81 -0.12
N ALA A 169 14.39 -1.69 0.09
CA ALA A 169 14.73 -2.75 -0.85
C ALA A 169 14.66 -4.11 -0.16
N GLY A 170 14.16 -5.11 -0.85
CA GLY A 170 14.16 -6.50 -0.40
C GLY A 170 15.35 -7.26 -0.97
N LEU A 171 15.94 -8.13 -0.14
CA LEU A 171 16.95 -9.10 -0.53
C LEU A 171 16.39 -10.50 -0.33
N TYR A 172 16.33 -11.24 -1.43
CA TYR A 172 15.74 -12.56 -1.54
C TYR A 172 16.74 -13.54 -2.16
N CYS A 173 16.42 -14.83 -2.08
CA CYS A 173 17.26 -15.89 -2.66
C CYS A 173 18.73 -15.80 -2.20
N ASP A 174 18.95 -15.71 -0.88
CA ASP A 174 20.27 -15.52 -0.27
C ASP A 174 21.02 -14.26 -0.76
N GLY A 175 20.28 -13.19 -1.10
CA GLY A 175 20.83 -11.94 -1.61
C GLY A 175 21.09 -11.91 -3.11
N ARG A 176 20.69 -12.94 -3.86
CA ARG A 176 20.81 -12.99 -5.33
C ARG A 176 19.72 -12.19 -6.04
N GLU A 177 18.58 -11.99 -5.40
CA GLU A 177 17.45 -11.23 -5.95
C GLU A 177 17.23 -9.97 -5.11
N LEU A 178 17.28 -8.81 -5.78
CA LEU A 178 16.99 -7.50 -5.21
C LEU A 178 15.63 -7.05 -5.75
N ALA A 179 14.79 -6.47 -4.90
CA ALA A 179 13.55 -5.83 -5.34
C ALA A 179 13.36 -4.47 -4.69
N ARG A 180 12.80 -3.53 -5.46
CA ARG A 180 12.41 -2.20 -4.97
C ARG A 180 11.09 -2.30 -4.19
N ASP A 181 11.20 -2.71 -2.93
CA ASP A 181 10.06 -3.09 -2.09
C ASP A 181 9.23 -1.92 -1.55
N GLY A 182 9.81 -0.73 -1.46
CA GLY A 182 9.09 0.46 -1.02
C GLY A 182 9.43 1.64 -1.90
N ILE A 183 8.51 2.06 -2.76
CA ILE A 183 8.77 3.09 -3.77
C ILE A 183 7.73 4.20 -3.72
N CYS A 184 8.19 5.43 -3.95
CA CYS A 184 7.35 6.61 -3.95
C CYS A 184 7.21 7.19 -5.37
N PHE A 185 6.02 7.73 -5.65
CA PHE A 185 5.74 8.55 -6.82
C PHE A 185 4.96 9.80 -6.42
N ASN A 186 5.21 10.91 -7.08
CA ASN A 186 4.34 12.07 -7.11
C ASN A 186 3.53 12.02 -8.42
N ILE A 187 2.20 11.96 -8.30
CA ILE A 187 1.31 11.81 -9.46
C ILE A 187 0.22 12.88 -9.38
N GLY A 188 0.32 13.89 -10.24
CA GLY A 188 -0.53 15.09 -10.14
C GLY A 188 -0.30 15.80 -8.81
N ASN A 189 -1.38 16.06 -8.08
CA ASN A 189 -1.35 16.67 -6.74
C ASN A 189 -1.19 15.63 -5.61
N GLY A 190 -1.18 14.35 -5.94
CA GLY A 190 -1.18 13.23 -4.99
C GLY A 190 0.18 12.55 -4.86
N ARG A 191 0.33 11.82 -3.77
CA ARG A 191 1.48 10.96 -3.51
C ARG A 191 1.06 9.51 -3.54
N VAL A 192 1.92 8.66 -4.09
CA VAL A 192 1.75 7.21 -4.09
C VAL A 192 2.94 6.57 -3.40
N PHE A 193 2.69 5.62 -2.52
CA PHE A 193 3.72 4.75 -1.95
C PHE A 193 3.30 3.31 -2.21
N TYR A 194 4.01 2.60 -3.07
CA TYR A 194 3.82 1.16 -3.24
C TYR A 194 4.72 0.42 -2.25
N PHE A 195 4.13 -0.51 -1.49
CA PHE A 195 4.86 -1.34 -0.52
C PHE A 195 4.62 -2.82 -0.80
N ARG A 196 5.67 -3.54 -1.16
CA ARG A 196 5.63 -4.91 -1.65
C ARG A 196 5.27 -5.97 -0.59
N PRO A 197 5.73 -5.88 0.67
CA PRO A 197 5.36 -6.89 1.67
C PRO A 197 3.85 -6.99 1.93
N GLY A 198 3.35 -8.22 2.11
CA GLY A 198 1.95 -8.42 2.47
C GLY A 198 1.16 -9.61 1.89
N HIS A 199 1.80 -10.72 1.56
CA HIS A 199 1.09 -11.90 1.06
C HIS A 199 0.03 -12.42 2.05
N GLU A 200 -1.17 -12.72 1.56
CA GLU A 200 -2.37 -12.89 2.38
C GLU A 200 -2.34 -14.12 3.31
N THR A 201 -1.51 -15.12 3.00
CA THR A 201 -1.37 -16.33 3.81
C THR A 201 -0.41 -16.16 4.99
N PHE A 202 0.27 -15.01 5.12
CA PHE A 202 1.16 -14.70 6.22
C PHE A 202 0.71 -13.44 6.98
N PRO A 203 0.88 -13.39 8.32
CA PRO A 203 0.42 -12.28 9.16
C PRO A 203 1.36 -11.06 9.11
N ILE A 204 1.85 -10.68 7.94
CA ILE A 204 2.86 -9.63 7.72
C ILE A 204 2.34 -8.26 8.21
N TYR A 205 1.06 -7.96 8.04
CA TYR A 205 0.47 -6.70 8.51
C TYR A 205 0.29 -6.61 10.03
N ASN A 206 0.59 -7.69 10.76
CA ASN A 206 0.65 -7.69 12.22
C ASN A 206 2.07 -7.51 12.75
N MET A 207 3.08 -7.44 11.88
CA MET A 207 4.47 -7.20 12.30
C MET A 207 4.66 -5.74 12.72
N PRO A 208 5.33 -5.46 13.87
CA PRO A 208 5.55 -4.09 14.34
C PRO A 208 6.27 -3.18 13.35
N GLU A 209 7.26 -3.71 12.63
CA GLU A 209 8.04 -2.98 11.62
C GLU A 209 7.14 -2.57 10.44
N VAL A 210 6.32 -3.49 9.95
CA VAL A 210 5.37 -3.24 8.85
C VAL A 210 4.30 -2.25 9.27
N GLN A 211 3.73 -2.41 10.46
CA GLN A 211 2.77 -1.48 11.04
C GLN A 211 3.35 -0.07 11.17
N ARG A 212 4.60 0.06 11.65
CA ARG A 212 5.30 1.34 11.72
C ARG A 212 5.46 1.98 10.34
N ILE A 213 5.88 1.21 9.34
CA ILE A 213 6.02 1.67 7.94
C ILE A 213 4.68 2.17 7.41
N ILE A 214 3.59 1.42 7.59
CA ILE A 214 2.26 1.78 7.11
C ILE A 214 1.76 3.05 7.78
N ARG A 215 1.92 3.17 9.11
CA ARG A 215 1.59 4.40 9.84
C ARG A 215 2.36 5.60 9.29
N ASN A 216 3.67 5.46 9.08
CA ASN A 216 4.50 6.54 8.57
C ASN A 216 4.14 6.90 7.12
N ALA A 217 3.83 5.90 6.29
CA ALA A 217 3.34 6.08 4.93
C ALA A 217 2.04 6.88 4.91
N VAL A 218 1.05 6.52 5.73
CA VAL A 218 -0.21 7.28 5.87
C VAL A 218 0.05 8.75 6.19
N MET A 219 0.91 9.04 7.18
CA MET A 219 1.22 10.43 7.55
C MET A 219 1.98 11.19 6.46
N TRP A 220 2.81 10.50 5.66
CA TRP A 220 3.52 11.09 4.53
C TRP A 220 2.61 11.33 3.31
N LEU A 221 1.70 10.39 3.04
CA LEU A 221 0.75 10.40 1.94
C LEU A 221 -0.36 11.46 2.12
N ALA A 222 -0.75 11.74 3.35
CA ALA A 222 -1.74 12.78 3.66
C ALA A 222 -1.25 14.20 3.35
N LYS A 223 0.05 14.39 3.08
CA LYS A 223 0.62 15.67 2.69
C LYS A 223 0.40 15.87 1.19
N ARG A 224 -0.20 17.00 0.81
CA ARG A 224 -0.30 17.42 -0.59
C ARG A 224 1.07 17.78 -1.15
N THR A 225 1.30 17.51 -2.43
CA THR A 225 2.47 17.98 -3.19
C THR A 225 2.32 19.44 -3.58
#